data_AF-A0A077XNT6-F1
#
_entry.id   AF-A0A077XNT6-F1
#
_cell.length_a   1.000
_cell.length_b   1.000
_cell.length_c   1.000
_cell.angle_alpha   90.00
_cell.angle_beta   90.00
_cell.angle_gamma   90.00
#
_symmetry.space_group_name_H-M   'P 1'
#
loop_
_entity.id
_entity.type
_entity.pdbx_description
1 polymer ?
#
loop_
_entity_poly.entity_id
_entity_poly.type
_entity_poly.pdbx_seq_one_letter_code
_entity_poly.pdbx_strand_id
1 'polypeptide(L)'
;MKKTRFTETQIVRALKEGEEGRKTDDICRELEISKATFYNWKSRYGGMEASDVKRLKELEEENARLKKMFAKLSMKNDILQEFITKKRLGLRQQKQLTQEIVLDHGLSVAGACKLTGMCRSQYYYVSKKDDSAVMVALDDLVDLPVFKKI
;
A
#
# COMPACT_ATOMS: atom_id res chain seq x y z
N MET A 1 -0.95 -23.04 -10.47
CA MET A 1 -2.05 -23.66 -11.24
C MET A 1 -1.55 -24.96 -11.87
N LYS A 2 -2.37 -26.01 -11.92
CA LYS A 2 -2.03 -27.21 -12.70
C LYS A 2 -1.87 -26.80 -14.16
N LYS A 3 -0.79 -27.22 -14.82
CA LYS A 3 -0.60 -26.97 -16.26
C LYS A 3 -1.73 -27.66 -17.02
N THR A 4 -2.61 -26.89 -17.65
CA THR A 4 -3.64 -27.42 -18.54
C THR A 4 -3.02 -27.79 -19.88
N ARG A 5 -3.54 -28.84 -20.53
CA ARG A 5 -3.10 -29.28 -21.87
C ARG A 5 -3.32 -28.18 -22.94
N PHE A 6 -4.32 -27.34 -22.74
CA PHE A 6 -4.69 -26.24 -23.64
C PHE A 6 -4.42 -24.88 -23.00
N THR A 7 -3.93 -23.96 -23.82
CA THR A 7 -3.84 -22.53 -23.49
C THR A 7 -5.21 -21.86 -23.63
N GLU A 8 -5.44 -20.79 -22.89
CA GLU A 8 -6.73 -20.09 -22.88
C GLU A 8 -7.04 -19.46 -24.24
N THR A 9 -6.03 -19.04 -24.99
CA THR A 9 -6.17 -18.56 -26.37
C THR A 9 -6.58 -19.67 -27.34
N GLN A 10 -6.07 -20.90 -27.17
CA GLN A 10 -6.52 -22.07 -27.95
C GLN A 10 -7.98 -22.42 -27.63
N ILE A 11 -8.38 -22.30 -26.37
CA ILE A 11 -9.77 -22.52 -25.94
C ILE A 11 -10.71 -21.52 -26.61
N VAL A 12 -10.40 -20.22 -26.55
CA VAL A 12 -11.21 -19.18 -27.19
C VAL A 12 -11.29 -19.35 -28.70
N ARG A 13 -10.17 -19.71 -29.36
CA ARG A 13 -10.18 -20.01 -30.79
C ARG A 13 -11.15 -21.16 -31.14
N ALA A 14 -11.11 -22.24 -30.37
CA ALA A 14 -12.01 -23.39 -30.57
C ALA A 14 -13.48 -23.03 -30.33
N LEU A 15 -13.77 -22.16 -29.36
CA LEU A 15 -15.13 -21.65 -29.14
C LEU A 15 -15.60 -20.78 -30.31
N LYS A 16 -14.73 -19.91 -30.83
CA LYS A 16 -15.03 -19.04 -31.96
C LYS A 16 -15.33 -19.83 -33.24
N GLU A 17 -14.58 -20.88 -33.53
CA GLU A 17 -14.88 -21.79 -34.66
C GLU A 17 -16.29 -22.40 -34.53
N GLY A 18 -16.71 -22.74 -33.31
CA GLY A 18 -18.07 -23.22 -33.05
C GLY A 18 -19.15 -22.14 -33.19
N GLU A 19 -18.85 -20.89 -32.85
CA GLU A 19 -19.74 -19.73 -33.03
C GLU A 19 -19.87 -19.33 -34.51
N GLU A 20 -18.81 -19.52 -35.30
CA GLU A 20 -18.77 -19.32 -36.77
C GLU A 20 -19.50 -20.43 -37.55
N GLY A 21 -20.07 -21.43 -36.86
CA GLY A 21 -20.97 -22.44 -37.43
C GLY A 21 -20.36 -23.83 -37.62
N ARG A 22 -19.12 -24.07 -37.17
CA ARG A 22 -18.50 -25.40 -37.20
C ARG A 22 -19.16 -26.32 -36.18
N LYS A 23 -19.41 -27.59 -36.55
CA LYS A 23 -20.05 -28.56 -35.65
C LYS A 23 -19.17 -28.82 -34.43
N THR A 24 -19.76 -28.73 -33.25
CA THR A 24 -19.07 -28.99 -31.98
C THR A 24 -18.52 -30.41 -31.87
N ASP A 25 -19.13 -31.39 -32.52
CA ASP A 25 -18.65 -32.79 -32.56
C ASP A 25 -17.29 -32.90 -33.28
N ASP A 26 -17.11 -32.18 -34.38
CA ASP A 26 -15.89 -32.20 -35.19
C ASP A 26 -14.74 -31.51 -34.44
N ILE A 27 -15.01 -30.37 -33.81
CA ILE A 27 -14.05 -29.65 -32.96
C ILE A 27 -13.61 -30.53 -31.78
N CYS A 28 -14.55 -31.23 -31.14
CA CYS A 28 -14.24 -32.12 -30.03
C CYS A 28 -13.36 -33.30 -30.45
N ARG A 29 -13.59 -33.87 -31.64
CA ARG A 29 -12.77 -34.96 -32.19
C ARG A 29 -11.35 -34.50 -32.53
N GLU A 30 -11.20 -33.35 -33.20
CA GLU A 30 -9.89 -32.80 -33.56
C GLU A 30 -9.04 -32.41 -32.36
N LEU A 31 -9.67 -31.82 -31.34
CA LEU A 31 -8.99 -31.43 -30.11
C LEU A 31 -8.88 -32.57 -29.10
N GLU A 32 -9.42 -33.76 -29.41
CA GLU A 32 -9.48 -34.91 -28.50
C GLU A 32 -10.09 -34.56 -27.12
N ILE A 33 -11.14 -33.74 -27.11
CA ILE A 33 -11.84 -33.32 -25.90
C ILE A 33 -13.26 -33.87 -25.85
N SER A 34 -13.80 -34.01 -24.64
CA SER A 34 -15.21 -34.35 -24.48
C SER A 34 -16.11 -33.13 -24.75
N LYS A 35 -17.35 -33.37 -25.20
CA LYS A 35 -18.37 -32.30 -25.33
C LYS A 35 -18.59 -31.54 -24.03
N ALA A 36 -18.55 -32.25 -22.88
CA ALA A 36 -18.67 -31.61 -21.57
C ALA A 36 -17.54 -30.59 -21.33
N THR A 37 -16.31 -30.92 -21.74
CA THR A 37 -15.18 -29.99 -21.66
C THR A 37 -15.41 -28.75 -22.52
N PHE A 38 -15.92 -28.91 -23.74
CA PHE A 38 -16.23 -27.79 -24.64
C PHE A 38 -17.29 -26.85 -24.05
N TYR A 39 -18.38 -27.38 -23.50
CA TYR A 39 -19.41 -26.53 -22.87
C TYR A 39 -18.92 -25.88 -21.57
N ASN A 40 -18.06 -26.55 -20.80
CA ASN A 40 -17.40 -25.92 -19.65
C ASN A 40 -16.50 -24.75 -20.07
N TRP A 41 -15.79 -24.89 -21.19
CA TRP A 41 -15.04 -23.78 -21.78
C TRP A 41 -15.97 -22.65 -22.21
N LYS A 42 -17.08 -22.96 -22.88
CA LYS A 42 -18.08 -21.96 -23.29
C LYS A 42 -18.66 -21.20 -22.10
N SER A 43 -18.91 -21.86 -20.98
CA SER A 43 -19.38 -21.19 -19.75
C SER A 43 -18.34 -20.24 -19.13
N ARG A 44 -17.04 -20.49 -19.33
CA ARG A 44 -15.96 -19.71 -18.71
C ARG A 44 -15.38 -18.62 -19.61
N TYR A 45 -15.32 -18.89 -20.91
CA TYR A 45 -14.65 -18.06 -21.90
C TYR A 45 -15.57 -17.67 -23.07
N GLY A 46 -16.84 -18.09 -23.07
CA GLY A 46 -17.79 -17.72 -24.12
C GLY A 46 -18.03 -16.21 -24.16
N GLY A 47 -18.08 -15.65 -25.37
CA GLY A 47 -18.18 -14.21 -25.58
C GLY A 47 -16.90 -13.41 -25.29
N MET A 48 -15.79 -14.07 -24.96
CA MET A 48 -14.47 -13.42 -24.86
C MET A 48 -13.69 -13.57 -26.17
N GLU A 49 -13.01 -12.50 -26.58
CA GLU A 49 -12.03 -12.57 -27.67
C GLU A 49 -10.65 -12.97 -27.15
N ALA A 50 -9.76 -13.39 -28.06
CA ALA A 50 -8.38 -13.73 -27.70
C ALA A 50 -7.62 -12.53 -27.09
N SER A 51 -8.00 -11.31 -27.48
CA SER A 51 -7.51 -10.07 -26.88
C SER A 51 -7.94 -9.91 -25.43
N ASP A 52 -9.16 -10.33 -25.09
CA ASP A 52 -9.71 -10.18 -23.74
C ASP A 52 -9.03 -11.13 -22.77
N VAL A 53 -8.77 -12.37 -23.20
CA VAL A 53 -8.00 -13.35 -22.42
C VAL A 53 -6.59 -12.86 -22.15
N LYS A 54 -5.93 -12.29 -23.17
CA LYS A 54 -4.58 -11.75 -23.01
C LYS A 54 -4.57 -10.60 -21.99
N ARG A 55 -5.51 -9.66 -22.13
CA ARG A 55 -5.67 -8.54 -21.20
C ARG A 55 -5.98 -9.01 -19.78
N LEU A 56 -6.84 -10.02 -19.63
CA LEU A 56 -7.21 -10.58 -18.32
C LEU A 56 -5.97 -11.15 -17.62
N LYS A 57 -5.14 -11.91 -18.35
CA LYS A 57 -3.90 -12.46 -17.81
C LYS A 57 -2.90 -11.37 -17.39
N GLU A 58 -2.72 -10.34 -18.22
CA GLU A 58 -1.87 -9.19 -17.89
C GLU A 58 -2.35 -8.49 -16.61
N LEU A 59 -3.66 -8.26 -16.49
CA LEU A 59 -4.27 -7.68 -15.28
C LEU A 59 -4.11 -8.57 -14.05
N GLU A 60 -4.24 -9.89 -14.18
CA GLU A 60 -4.00 -10.82 -13.08
C GLU A 60 -2.56 -10.79 -12.59
N GLU A 61 -1.59 -10.77 -13.52
CA GLU A 61 -0.17 -10.67 -13.21
C GLU A 61 0.18 -9.34 -12.52
N GLU A 62 -0.35 -8.23 -13.04
CA GLU A 62 -0.19 -6.91 -12.44
C GLU A 62 -0.82 -6.85 -11.04
N ASN A 63 -2.05 -7.34 -10.89
CA ASN A 63 -2.74 -7.38 -9.59
C ASN A 63 -1.97 -8.24 -8.57
N ALA A 64 -1.44 -9.40 -8.98
CA ALA A 64 -0.61 -10.24 -8.13
C ALA A 64 0.69 -9.51 -7.71
N ARG A 65 1.34 -8.81 -8.63
CA ARG A 65 2.53 -7.99 -8.35
C ARG A 65 2.21 -6.85 -7.39
N LEU A 66 1.11 -6.12 -7.62
CA LEU A 66 0.66 -5.01 -6.79
C LEU A 66 0.32 -5.49 -5.37
N LYS A 67 -0.42 -6.60 -5.23
CA LYS A 67 -0.71 -7.20 -3.91
C LYS A 67 0.55 -7.55 -3.15
N LYS A 68 1.55 -8.14 -3.82
CA LYS A 68 2.84 -8.47 -3.20
C LYS A 68 3.61 -7.22 -2.75
N MET A 69 3.61 -6.18 -3.58
CA MET A 69 4.26 -4.91 -3.27
C MET A 69 3.57 -4.21 -2.09
N PHE A 70 2.24 -4.14 -2.13
CA PHE A 70 1.41 -3.58 -1.05
C PHE A 70 1.67 -4.31 0.26
N ALA A 71 1.60 -5.64 0.29
CA ALA A 71 1.87 -6.43 1.50
C ALA A 71 3.25 -6.11 2.10
N LYS A 72 4.29 -6.01 1.25
CA LYS A 72 5.64 -5.66 1.70
C LYS A 72 5.73 -4.24 2.25
N LEU A 73 5.06 -3.27 1.62
CA LEU A 73 5.01 -1.88 2.07
C LEU A 73 4.22 -1.75 3.38
N SER A 74 3.07 -2.39 3.49
CA SER A 74 2.24 -2.43 4.70
C SER A 74 3.01 -2.99 5.88
N MET A 75 3.66 -4.16 5.72
CA MET A 75 4.49 -4.74 6.79
C MET A 75 5.58 -3.77 7.28
N LYS A 76 6.26 -3.08 6.36
CA LYS A 76 7.27 -2.07 6.74
C LYS A 76 6.64 -0.88 7.46
N ASN A 77 5.48 -0.40 6.98
CA ASN A 77 4.78 0.72 7.59
C ASN A 77 4.34 0.37 9.02
N ASP A 78 3.79 -0.82 9.23
CA ASP A 78 3.36 -1.31 10.54
C ASP A 78 4.54 -1.36 11.52
N ILE A 79 5.67 -1.93 11.10
CA ILE A 79 6.90 -1.96 11.90
C ILE A 79 7.36 -0.54 12.26
N LEU A 80 7.38 0.38 11.29
CA LEU A 80 7.78 1.78 11.54
C LEU A 80 6.85 2.48 12.52
N GLN A 81 5.53 2.33 12.37
CA GLN A 81 4.55 2.88 13.31
C GLN A 81 4.72 2.29 14.72
N GLU A 82 4.98 0.98 14.82
CA GLU A 82 5.25 0.32 16.08
C GLU A 82 6.51 0.88 16.76
N PHE A 83 7.58 1.13 16.01
CA PHE A 83 8.78 1.75 16.57
C PHE A 83 8.55 3.18 17.06
N ILE A 84 7.83 4.00 16.29
CA ILE A 84 7.51 5.39 16.66
C ILE A 84 6.65 5.42 17.94
N THR A 85 5.71 4.51 18.07
CA THR A 85 4.82 4.43 19.24
C THR A 85 5.49 3.78 20.47
N LYS A 86 6.35 2.77 20.27
CA LYS A 86 7.05 2.06 21.37
C LYS A 86 8.24 2.82 21.92
N LYS A 87 9.07 3.44 21.06
CA LYS A 87 10.08 4.39 21.54
C LYS A 87 9.31 5.62 21.99
N ARG A 88 8.96 5.67 23.28
CA ARG A 88 8.29 6.81 23.90
C ARG A 88 9.18 8.04 23.77
N LEU A 89 9.05 8.75 22.66
CA LEU A 89 9.63 10.07 22.47
C LEU A 89 9.10 10.97 23.59
N GLY A 90 9.96 11.83 24.12
CA GLY A 90 9.52 12.82 25.09
C GLY A 90 8.44 13.72 24.48
N LEU A 91 7.51 14.25 25.30
CA LEU A 91 6.39 15.07 24.82
C LEU A 91 6.83 16.22 23.90
N ARG A 92 7.97 16.85 24.20
CA ARG A 92 8.56 17.92 23.37
C ARG A 92 8.95 17.40 21.98
N GLN A 93 9.59 16.24 21.91
CA GLN A 93 10.01 15.61 20.65
C GLN A 93 8.79 15.15 19.83
N GLN A 94 7.78 14.57 20.49
CA GLN A 94 6.52 14.21 19.81
C GLN A 94 5.83 15.43 19.21
N LYS A 95 5.79 16.54 19.96
CA LYS A 95 5.18 17.78 19.48
C LYS A 95 5.93 18.37 18.29
N GLN A 96 7.26 18.44 18.37
CA GLN A 96 8.10 18.91 17.28
C GLN A 96 7.91 18.06 16.02
N LEU A 97 8.04 16.73 16.13
CA LEU A 97 7.85 15.81 15.01
C LEU A 97 6.45 15.95 14.38
N THR A 98 5.42 16.12 15.21
CA THR A 98 4.04 16.29 14.71
C THR A 98 3.89 17.61 13.94
N GLN A 99 4.54 18.69 14.40
CA GLN A 99 4.55 19.97 13.69
C GLN A 99 5.27 19.87 12.34
N GLU A 100 6.46 19.25 12.33
CA GLU A 100 7.22 18.97 11.09
C GLU A 100 6.37 18.16 10.09
N ILE A 101 5.69 17.10 10.55
CA ILE A 101 4.81 16.29 9.69
C ILE A 101 3.64 17.10 9.09
N VAL A 102 3.04 18.00 9.87
CA VAL A 102 1.94 18.85 9.38
C VAL A 102 2.45 19.85 8.34
N LEU A 103 3.60 20.47 8.59
CA LEU A 103 4.15 21.54 7.75
C LEU A 103 4.81 21.00 6.48
N ASP A 104 5.68 20.00 6.61
CA ASP A 104 6.54 19.54 5.53
C ASP A 104 5.85 18.49 4.64
N HIS A 105 4.96 17.70 5.23
CA HIS A 105 4.25 16.62 4.51
C HIS A 105 2.77 16.91 4.26
N GLY A 106 2.25 18.06 4.72
CA GLY A 106 0.88 18.50 4.46
C GLY A 106 -0.20 17.61 5.08
N LEU A 107 0.14 16.81 6.10
CA LEU A 107 -0.84 15.99 6.80
C LEU A 107 -1.74 16.86 7.67
N SER A 108 -3.01 16.46 7.81
CA SER A 108 -3.88 17.06 8.81
C SER A 108 -3.29 16.84 10.22
N VAL A 109 -3.54 17.80 11.13
CA VAL A 109 -3.12 17.68 12.54
C VAL A 109 -3.60 16.36 13.16
N ALA A 110 -4.81 15.91 12.80
CA ALA A 110 -5.36 14.64 13.27
C ALA A 110 -4.56 13.43 12.75
N GLY A 111 -4.18 13.43 11.46
CA GLY A 111 -3.37 12.38 10.87
C GLY A 111 -1.96 12.34 11.46
N ALA A 112 -1.34 13.50 11.63
CA ALA A 112 -0.01 13.63 12.22
C ALA A 112 0.00 13.17 13.69
N CYS A 113 -0.95 13.62 14.51
CA CYS A 113 -1.09 13.18 15.90
C CYS A 113 -1.26 11.66 16.02
N LYS A 114 -2.01 11.03 15.10
CA LYS A 114 -2.20 9.57 15.08
C LYS A 114 -0.90 8.83 14.76
N LEU A 115 -0.09 9.34 13.83
CA LEU A 115 1.21 8.77 13.47
C LEU A 115 2.24 8.85 14.60
N THR A 116 2.28 10.00 15.29
CA THR A 116 3.27 10.24 16.35
C THR A 116 2.85 9.73 17.72
N GLY A 117 1.59 9.33 17.88
CA GLY A 117 1.00 8.93 19.16
C GLY A 117 0.72 10.10 20.11
N MET A 118 0.79 11.34 19.62
CA MET A 118 0.50 12.53 20.44
C MET A 118 -1.02 12.80 20.50
N CYS A 119 -1.52 13.25 21.65
CA CYS A 119 -2.91 13.70 21.73
C CYS A 119 -3.07 15.12 21.16
N ARG A 120 -4.21 15.36 20.50
CA ARG A 120 -4.50 16.64 19.84
C ARG A 120 -4.46 17.84 20.79
N SER A 121 -4.86 17.68 22.06
CA SER A 121 -4.79 18.76 23.05
C SER A 121 -3.36 19.22 23.32
N GLN A 122 -2.40 18.29 23.39
CA GLN A 122 -0.98 18.61 23.57
C GLN A 122 -0.37 19.29 22.35
N TYR A 123 -0.85 19.00 21.14
CA TYR A 123 -0.46 19.73 19.93
C TYR A 123 -0.78 21.23 20.06
N TYR A 124 -2.02 21.56 20.43
CA TYR A 124 -2.49 22.94 20.55
C TYR A 124 -2.07 23.63 21.85
N TYR A 125 -1.63 22.88 22.85
CA TYR A 125 -1.20 23.45 24.12
C TYR A 125 0.01 24.38 23.93
N VAL A 126 -0.08 25.60 24.44
CA VAL A 126 1.03 26.56 24.50
C VAL A 126 1.31 26.86 25.97
N SER A 127 2.58 26.76 26.39
CA SER A 127 2.97 27.15 27.75
C SER A 127 2.66 28.62 27.95
N LYS A 128 1.97 28.95 29.04
CA LYS A 128 1.74 30.34 29.46
C LYS A 128 2.91 30.92 30.24
N LYS A 129 3.81 30.05 30.74
CA LYS A 129 4.99 30.47 31.49
C LYS A 129 6.11 30.69 30.50
N ASP A 130 6.53 31.95 30.37
CA ASP A 130 7.67 32.35 29.57
C ASP A 130 8.87 32.56 30.49
N ASP A 131 9.65 31.50 30.67
CA ASP A 131 10.89 31.56 31.45
C ASP A 131 12.07 32.07 30.57
N SER A 132 11.83 32.53 29.33
CA SER A 132 12.91 32.94 28.42
C SER A 132 13.75 34.08 29.00
N ALA A 133 13.13 35.06 29.65
CA ALA A 133 13.86 36.15 30.31
C ALA A 133 14.76 35.63 31.45
N VAL A 134 14.32 34.60 32.17
CA VAL A 134 15.10 33.98 33.24
C VAL A 134 16.24 33.15 32.66
N MET A 135 15.99 32.40 31.58
CA MET A 135 17.01 31.62 30.87
C MET A 135 18.12 32.52 30.30
N VAL A 136 17.75 33.63 29.65
CA VAL A 136 18.70 34.63 29.14
C VAL A 136 19.52 35.23 30.30
N ALA A 137 18.86 35.63 31.39
CA ALA A 137 19.56 36.15 32.56
C ALA A 137 20.52 35.13 33.20
N LEU A 138 20.17 33.83 33.18
CA LEU A 138 21.05 32.76 33.65
C LEU A 138 22.24 32.54 32.71
N ASP A 139 22.04 32.57 31.40
CA ASP A 139 23.13 32.46 30.41
C ASP A 139 24.09 33.66 30.53
N ASP A 140 23.57 34.87 30.67
CA ASP A 140 24.38 36.08 30.89
C ASP A 140 25.22 35.99 32.18
N LEU A 141 24.69 35.38 33.24
CA LEU A 141 25.40 35.15 34.50
C LEU A 141 26.50 34.09 34.37
N VAL A 142 26.30 33.06 33.55
CA VAL A 142 27.31 32.02 33.25
C VAL A 142 28.49 32.61 32.47
N ASP A 143 28.23 33.62 31.63
CA ASP A 143 29.28 34.30 30.87
C ASP A 143 30.09 35.33 31.66
N LEU A 144 29.68 35.63 32.90
CA LEU A 144 30.44 36.55 33.76
C LEU A 144 31.82 35.98 34.14
N PRO A 145 32.87 36.82 34.12
CA PRO A 145 34.25 36.42 34.39
C PRO A 145 34.49 35.91 35.82
N VAL A 146 33.51 36.07 36.73
CA VAL A 146 33.56 35.58 38.11
C VAL A 146 33.39 34.06 38.20
N PHE A 147 32.67 33.46 37.24
CA PHE A 147 32.42 32.00 37.20
C PHE A 147 33.37 31.24 36.25
N LYS A 148 34.04 31.92 35.31
CA LYS A 148 35.04 31.33 34.39
C LYS A 148 36.44 31.11 35.02
N LYS A 149 36.63 31.41 36.31
CA LYS A 149 37.93 31.35 37.01
C LYS A 149 38.04 30.26 38.10
N ILE A 150 37.09 29.33 38.16
CA ILE A 150 37.20 28.11 38.99
C ILE A 150 37.32 26.90 38.06
#